data_AF-A0A0D2ZWD7-F1
#
_entry.id   AF-A0A0D2ZWD7-F1
#
_cell.length_a   1.000
_cell.length_b   1.000
_cell.length_c   1.000
_cell.angle_alpha   90.00
_cell.angle_beta   90.00
_cell.angle_gamma   90.00
#
_symmetry.space_group_name_H-M   'P 1'
#
loop_
_entity.id
_entity.type
_entity.pdbx_description
1 polymer ?
#
loop_
_entity_poly.entity_id
_entity_poly.type
_entity_poly.pdbx_seq_one_letter_code
_entity_poly.pdbx_strand_id
1 'polypeptide(L)'
;MGRTYSACRDDHLKGCKCPPGFSGDGFKNCTDVNECEEKTVCQCRGCKCKNTWGSYECSCNGSLLYIREQHLHKYILHIIHRKDARGDVSWGVIWIIIMGLGAAALGAYTVYKYRIRTYMDSEIRAIMAEYMPLDNHPNTQPCQLEL
;
A
#
# COMPACT_ATOMS: atom_id res chain seq x y z
N MET A 1 38.99 24.95 10.66
CA MET A 1 38.17 24.20 11.64
C MET A 1 37.21 23.32 10.85
N GLY A 2 37.60 22.07 10.57
CA GLY A 2 36.75 21.11 9.87
C GLY A 2 35.70 20.57 10.82
N ARG A 3 34.45 20.51 10.39
CA ARG A 3 33.38 19.92 11.19
C ARG A 3 33.24 18.46 10.75
N THR A 4 33.28 17.53 11.71
CA THR A 4 33.24 16.09 11.46
C THR A 4 31.86 15.53 11.80
N TYR A 5 31.42 14.48 11.10
CA TYR A 5 30.13 13.80 11.31
C TYR A 5 30.33 12.28 11.42
N SER A 6 29.43 11.60 12.13
CA SER A 6 29.38 10.14 12.27
C SER A 6 28.26 9.56 11.39
N ALA A 7 28.59 8.64 10.48
CA ALA A 7 27.61 8.05 9.55
C ALA A 7 26.78 6.91 10.18
N CYS A 8 27.18 6.40 11.34
CA CYS A 8 26.55 5.26 12.01
C CYS A 8 25.73 5.69 13.23
N ARG A 9 24.54 5.12 13.38
CA ARG A 9 23.63 5.34 14.52
C ARG A 9 23.88 4.36 15.67
N ASP A 10 24.54 3.22 15.42
CA ASP A 10 24.82 2.19 16.43
C ASP A 10 26.25 1.61 16.34
N ASP A 11 26.78 1.21 17.50
CA ASP A 11 28.18 0.82 17.81
C ASP A 11 28.61 -0.57 17.29
N HIS A 12 27.93 -1.16 16.30
CA HIS A 12 28.30 -2.49 15.79
C HIS A 12 29.27 -2.41 14.58
N LEU A 13 30.52 -2.72 14.88
CA LEU A 13 31.80 -2.39 14.22
C LEU A 13 32.20 -3.14 12.92
N LYS A 14 31.30 -3.46 11.98
CA LYS A 14 31.73 -3.91 10.63
C LYS A 14 30.82 -3.39 9.53
N GLY A 15 31.17 -2.24 8.95
CA GLY A 15 30.51 -1.73 7.73
C GLY A 15 30.27 -0.22 7.66
N CYS A 16 30.64 0.56 8.69
CA CYS A 16 30.50 2.01 8.66
C CYS A 16 31.33 2.62 7.53
N LYS A 17 30.66 3.29 6.58
CA LYS A 17 31.29 4.06 5.51
C LYS A 17 30.75 5.48 5.56
N CYS A 18 31.60 6.47 5.30
CA CYS A 18 31.16 7.85 5.18
C CYS A 18 30.16 8.00 4.01
N PRO A 19 29.19 8.94 4.13
CA PRO A 19 28.30 9.25 3.02
C PRO A 19 29.10 9.80 1.81
N PRO A 20 28.53 9.74 0.59
CA PRO A 20 29.18 10.30 -0.59
C PRO A 20 29.46 11.81 -0.39
N GLY A 21 30.64 12.28 -0.81
CA GLY A 21 31.13 13.65 -0.53
C GLY A 21 31.96 13.76 0.76
N PHE A 22 32.20 12.65 1.47
CA PHE A 22 33.00 12.61 2.69
C PHE A 22 33.99 11.46 2.69
N SER A 23 35.12 11.65 3.37
CA SER A 23 36.19 10.66 3.50
C SER A 23 36.54 10.43 4.97
N GLY A 24 36.98 9.19 5.27
CA GLY A 24 37.43 8.77 6.59
C GLY A 24 36.82 7.45 7.07
N ASP A 25 36.92 7.19 8.37
CA ASP A 25 36.65 5.88 8.96
C ASP A 25 35.15 5.53 9.13
N GLY A 26 34.24 6.41 8.71
CA GLY A 26 32.79 6.21 8.81
C GLY A 26 32.19 6.34 10.22
N PHE A 27 32.99 6.15 11.28
CA PHE A 27 32.51 6.08 12.65
C PHE A 27 32.45 7.43 13.36
N LYS A 28 33.58 8.15 13.46
CA LYS A 28 33.66 9.46 14.14
C LYS A 28 34.39 10.53 13.34
N ASN A 29 34.96 10.17 12.20
CA ASN A 29 35.86 11.05 11.46
C ASN A 29 35.53 11.07 9.97
N CYS A 30 34.29 11.42 9.62
CA CYS A 30 33.98 11.80 8.24
C CYS A 30 34.28 13.28 8.04
N THR A 31 35.30 13.58 7.26
CA THR A 31 35.65 14.92 6.82
C THR A 31 35.08 15.17 5.43
N ASP A 32 34.57 16.38 5.22
CA ASP A 32 34.13 16.85 3.92
C ASP A 32 35.26 16.75 2.89
N VAL A 33 34.99 16.17 1.73
CA VAL A 33 35.95 16.10 0.62
C VAL A 33 35.74 17.34 -0.23
N ASN A 34 36.77 18.16 -0.36
CA ASN A 34 36.70 19.35 -1.20
C ASN A 34 36.94 18.99 -2.67
N GLU A 35 35.87 18.65 -3.38
CA GLU A 35 35.99 18.20 -4.77
C GLU A 35 36.50 19.31 -5.70
N CYS A 36 36.35 20.59 -5.31
CA CYS A 36 36.90 21.73 -6.05
C CYS A 36 38.44 21.77 -6.03
N GLU A 37 39.05 21.32 -4.94
CA GLU A 37 40.51 21.30 -4.78
C GLU A 37 41.13 20.09 -5.49
N GLU A 38 40.43 18.95 -5.47
CA GLU A 38 40.83 17.76 -6.22
C GLU A 38 40.66 17.90 -7.74
N LYS A 39 39.96 18.95 -8.21
CA LYS A 39 39.65 19.19 -9.64
C LYS A 39 38.95 18.01 -10.32
N THR A 40 38.31 17.14 -9.54
CA THR A 40 37.53 16.01 -10.03
C THR A 40 36.19 16.47 -10.61
N VAL A 41 35.79 17.71 -10.35
CA VAL A 41 34.48 18.28 -10.70
C VAL A 41 34.62 19.69 -11.30
N CYS A 42 33.58 20.16 -12.00
CA CYS A 42 33.55 21.48 -12.65
C CYS A 42 34.73 21.74 -13.63
N GLN A 43 35.13 20.75 -14.44
CA GLN A 43 36.29 20.83 -15.36
C GLN A 43 36.11 21.76 -16.58
N CYS A 44 35.04 22.53 -16.62
CA CYS A 44 34.69 23.37 -17.75
C CYS A 44 35.47 24.71 -17.73
N ARG A 45 35.93 25.18 -18.90
CA ARG A 45 36.65 26.46 -19.03
C ARG A 45 35.73 27.63 -18.65
N GLY A 46 36.14 28.42 -17.66
CA GLY A 46 35.38 29.59 -17.18
C GLY A 46 34.34 29.29 -16.10
N CYS A 47 34.36 28.09 -15.50
CA CYS A 47 33.47 27.74 -14.40
C CYS A 47 34.11 27.99 -13.04
N LYS A 48 33.28 28.48 -12.11
CA LYS A 48 33.63 28.67 -10.70
C LYS A 48 33.11 27.47 -9.92
N CYS A 49 33.99 26.81 -9.17
CA CYS A 49 33.63 25.76 -8.22
C CYS A 49 33.54 26.36 -6.82
N LYS A 50 32.45 26.07 -6.12
CA LYS A 50 32.26 26.44 -4.72
C LYS A 50 32.03 25.16 -3.92
N ASN A 51 32.96 24.84 -3.01
CA ASN A 51 32.79 23.71 -2.12
C ASN A 51 31.67 24.01 -1.11
N THR A 52 30.77 23.06 -0.91
CA THR A 52 29.74 23.11 0.11
C THR A 52 29.91 21.90 1.03
N TRP A 53 29.23 21.89 2.16
CA TRP A 53 29.37 20.74 3.03
C TRP A 53 28.61 19.54 2.45
N GLY A 54 29.33 18.47 2.15
CA GLY A 54 28.86 17.20 1.61
C GLY A 54 28.54 17.25 0.12
N SER A 55 28.91 18.34 -0.56
CA SER A 55 28.68 18.52 -1.99
C SER A 55 29.45 19.73 -2.52
N TYR A 56 29.34 19.99 -3.81
CA TYR A 56 29.90 21.20 -4.43
C TYR A 56 28.84 21.92 -5.28
N GLU A 57 29.11 23.15 -5.67
CA GLU A 57 28.28 23.90 -6.61
C GLU A 57 29.17 24.41 -7.76
N CYS A 58 28.84 24.05 -9.00
CA CYS A 58 29.51 24.57 -10.19
C CYS A 58 28.65 25.70 -10.79
N SER A 59 29.22 26.90 -10.88
CA SER A 59 28.62 28.00 -11.63
C SER A 59 29.45 28.26 -12.89
N CYS A 60 28.89 27.96 -14.05
CA CYS A 60 29.52 28.18 -15.35
C CYS A 60 28.97 29.46 -15.98
N ASN A 61 29.86 30.33 -16.46
CA ASN A 61 29.44 31.53 -17.17
C ASN A 61 29.25 31.19 -18.66
N GLY A 62 27.99 31.11 -19.10
CA GLY A 62 27.62 30.67 -20.44
C GLY A 62 26.59 29.54 -20.39
N SER A 63 25.95 29.27 -21.52
CA SER A 63 24.91 28.23 -21.73
C SER A 63 25.41 26.78 -21.56
N LEU A 64 26.47 26.57 -20.77
CA LEU A 64 27.04 25.27 -20.44
C LEU A 64 26.40 24.75 -19.15
N LEU A 65 25.43 23.84 -19.31
CA LEU A 65 24.83 23.13 -18.18
C LEU A 65 25.78 21.99 -17.75
N TYR A 66 26.24 22.05 -16.49
CA TYR A 66 26.97 20.94 -15.87
C TYR A 66 25.95 19.87 -15.41
N ILE A 67 25.90 18.74 -16.09
CA ILE A 67 25.05 17.60 -15.71
C ILE A 67 25.86 16.70 -14.76
N ARG A 68 25.57 16.78 -13.46
CA ARG A 68 26.15 15.86 -12.46
C ARG A 68 25.44 14.50 -12.53
N GLU A 69 26.19 13.45 -12.88
CA GLU A 69 25.64 12.10 -13.13
C GLU A 69 24.87 11.47 -11.95
N GLN A 70 25.17 11.83 -10.69
CA GLN A 70 24.55 11.17 -9.54
C GLN A 70 23.08 11.53 -9.27
N HIS A 71 22.54 12.53 -9.96
CA HIS A 71 21.13 12.88 -9.78
C HIS A 71 20.18 11.95 -10.52
N LEU A 72 20.62 11.06 -11.42
CA LEU A 72 19.67 10.17 -12.10
C LEU A 72 19.01 9.19 -11.12
N HIS A 73 19.78 8.55 -10.24
CA HIS A 73 19.22 7.63 -9.25
C HIS A 73 18.33 8.36 -8.23
N LYS A 74 18.72 9.56 -7.78
CA LYS A 74 17.95 10.35 -6.83
C LYS A 74 16.71 11.00 -7.47
N TYR A 75 16.79 11.39 -8.74
CA TYR A 75 15.68 11.93 -9.53
C TYR A 75 14.66 10.83 -9.85
N ILE A 76 15.09 9.65 -10.28
CA ILE A 76 14.22 8.49 -10.49
C ILE A 76 13.60 8.05 -9.16
N LEU A 77 14.37 7.98 -8.07
CA LEU A 77 13.84 7.70 -6.72
C LEU A 77 12.83 8.78 -6.29
N HIS A 78 13.12 10.07 -6.53
CA HIS A 78 12.22 11.18 -6.23
C HIS A 78 10.96 11.20 -7.11
N ILE A 79 11.03 10.75 -8.37
CA ILE A 79 9.86 10.55 -9.26
C ILE A 79 9.00 9.40 -8.74
N ILE A 80 9.60 8.26 -8.38
CA ILE A 80 8.89 7.09 -7.84
C ILE A 80 8.21 7.45 -6.52
N HIS A 81 8.90 8.16 -5.61
CA HIS A 81 8.32 8.63 -4.35
C HIS A 81 7.33 9.81 -4.49
N ARG A 82 7.42 10.64 -5.54
CA ARG A 82 6.40 11.66 -5.85
C ARG A 82 5.15 11.09 -6.52
N LYS A 83 5.12 9.79 -6.79
CA LYS A 83 3.90 9.09 -7.18
C LYS A 83 3.21 8.47 -5.96
N ASP A 84 3.03 9.24 -4.89
CA ASP A 84 1.74 9.22 -4.17
C ASP A 84 0.70 10.01 -5.00
N ALA A 85 0.58 9.65 -6.29
CA ALA A 85 -0.73 9.39 -6.86
C ALA A 85 -0.99 7.90 -6.62
N ARG A 86 -0.84 7.49 -5.36
CA ARG A 86 -1.65 6.43 -4.80
C ARG A 86 -3.05 6.95 -5.10
N GLY A 87 -3.71 6.33 -6.07
CA GLY A 87 -5.15 6.42 -6.13
C GLY A 87 -5.58 5.83 -4.81
N ASP A 88 -5.65 6.69 -3.78
CA ASP A 88 -6.15 6.37 -2.47
C ASP A 88 -7.59 6.01 -2.74
N VAL A 89 -7.84 4.74 -3.04
CA VAL A 89 -9.18 4.18 -2.98
C VAL A 89 -9.54 4.36 -1.53
N SER A 90 -10.20 5.49 -1.26
CA SER A 90 -10.70 5.86 0.03
C SER A 90 -11.37 4.61 0.58
N TRP A 91 -11.01 4.22 1.81
CA TRP A 91 -11.55 3.04 2.46
C TRP A 91 -13.09 3.00 2.36
N GLY A 92 -13.75 4.16 2.28
CA GLY A 92 -15.18 4.28 2.00
C GLY A 92 -15.65 3.67 0.68
N VAL A 93 -14.88 3.75 -0.41
CA VAL A 93 -15.21 3.12 -1.70
C VAL A 93 -15.23 1.59 -1.56
N ILE A 94 -14.30 1.02 -0.79
CA ILE A 94 -14.25 -0.43 -0.52
C ILE A 94 -15.52 -0.86 0.24
N TRP A 95 -15.93 -0.11 1.26
CA TRP A 95 -17.17 -0.42 1.99
C TRP A 95 -18.43 -0.27 1.14
N ILE A 96 -18.48 0.73 0.24
CA ILE A 96 -19.61 0.89 -0.67
C ILE A 96 -19.73 -0.33 -1.60
N ILE A 97 -18.61 -0.83 -2.12
CA ILE A 97 -18.61 -2.03 -2.98
C ILE A 97 -19.05 -3.26 -2.18
N ILE A 98 -18.51 -3.46 -0.96
CA ILE A 98 -18.88 -4.59 -0.10
C ILE A 98 -20.38 -4.54 0.25
N MET A 99 -20.89 -3.37 0.63
CA MET A 99 -22.31 -3.18 0.96
C MET A 99 -23.21 -3.40 -0.27
N GLY A 100 -22.78 -2.92 -1.44
CA GLY A 100 -23.50 -3.12 -2.70
C GLY A 100 -23.60 -4.60 -3.08
N LEU A 101 -22.48 -5.33 -3.01
CA LEU A 101 -22.45 -6.78 -3.26
C LEU A 101 -23.29 -7.55 -2.23
N GLY A 102 -23.22 -7.17 -0.95
CA GLY A 102 -24.03 -7.75 0.11
C GLY A 102 -25.53 -7.58 -0.12
N ALA A 103 -25.97 -6.36 -0.48
CA ALA A 103 -27.37 -6.08 -0.77
C ALA A 103 -27.88 -6.86 -1.99
N ALA A 104 -27.09 -6.93 -3.06
CA ALA A 104 -27.43 -7.71 -4.25
C ALA A 104 -27.56 -9.20 -3.95
N ALA A 105 -26.64 -9.76 -3.16
CA ALA A 105 -26.68 -11.17 -2.74
C ALA A 105 -27.91 -11.47 -1.87
N LEU A 106 -28.24 -10.61 -0.91
CA LEU A 106 -29.43 -10.75 -0.06
C LEU A 106 -30.73 -10.64 -0.87
N GLY A 107 -30.81 -9.69 -1.80
CA GLY A 107 -31.94 -9.55 -2.72
C GLY A 107 -32.13 -10.80 -3.57
N ALA A 108 -31.06 -11.32 -4.17
CA ALA A 108 -31.09 -12.55 -4.95
C ALA A 108 -31.52 -13.76 -4.09
N TYR A 109 -31.01 -13.89 -2.86
CA TYR A 109 -31.35 -14.97 -1.95
C TYR A 109 -32.84 -14.95 -1.53
N THR A 110 -33.39 -13.77 -1.23
CA THR A 110 -34.81 -13.64 -0.86
C THR A 110 -35.73 -13.96 -2.04
N VAL A 111 -35.41 -13.52 -3.26
CA VAL A 111 -36.16 -13.87 -4.48
C VAL A 111 -36.05 -15.36 -4.79
N TYR A 112 -34.85 -15.95 -4.69
CA TYR A 112 -34.64 -17.39 -4.85
C TYR A 112 -35.51 -18.19 -3.88
N LYS A 113 -35.49 -17.81 -2.60
CA LYS A 113 -36.29 -18.48 -1.55
C LYS A 113 -37.80 -18.26 -1.74
N TYR A 114 -38.21 -17.05 -2.15
CA TYR A 114 -39.62 -16.74 -2.44
C TYR A 114 -40.13 -17.58 -3.62
N ARG A 115 -39.36 -17.62 -4.72
CA ARG A 115 -39.68 -18.45 -5.90
C ARG A 115 -39.82 -19.91 -5.54
N ILE A 116 -38.86 -20.48 -4.80
CA ILE A 116 -38.95 -21.87 -4.33
C ILE A 116 -40.22 -22.11 -3.51
N ARG A 117 -40.54 -21.21 -2.58
CA ARG A 117 -41.73 -21.34 -1.75
C ARG A 117 -43.03 -21.29 -2.58
N THR A 118 -43.08 -20.49 -3.64
CA THR A 118 -44.23 -20.46 -4.57
C THR A 118 -44.33 -21.67 -5.50
N TYR A 119 -43.20 -22.26 -5.94
CA TYR A 119 -43.22 -23.51 -6.72
C TYR A 119 -43.77 -24.69 -5.89
N MET A 120 -43.46 -24.74 -4.59
CA MET A 120 -44.01 -25.73 -3.65
C MET A 120 -45.54 -25.62 -3.48
N ASP A 121 -46.12 -24.44 -3.74
CA ASP A 121 -47.54 -24.17 -3.50
C ASP A 121 -48.43 -24.57 -4.70
N SER A 122 -47.88 -24.54 -5.92
CA SER A 122 -48.65 -24.71 -7.15
C SER A 122 -48.43 -26.04 -7.88
N GLU A 123 -47.23 -26.63 -7.83
CA GLU A 123 -46.94 -27.87 -8.57
C GLU A 123 -46.83 -29.12 -7.66
N ILE A 124 -46.39 -28.96 -6.40
CA ILE A 124 -46.12 -30.11 -5.51
C ILE A 124 -47.33 -30.51 -4.66
N ARG A 125 -48.30 -29.60 -4.41
CA ARG A 125 -49.56 -29.95 -3.70
C ARG A 125 -50.41 -31.00 -4.44
N ALA A 126 -50.33 -31.02 -5.77
CA ALA A 126 -51.04 -32.02 -6.59
C ALA A 126 -50.44 -33.42 -6.43
N ILE A 127 -49.12 -33.53 -6.25
CA ILE A 127 -48.42 -34.83 -6.12
C ILE A 127 -48.47 -35.32 -4.66
N MET A 128 -48.39 -34.41 -3.68
CA MET A 128 -48.42 -34.77 -2.24
C MET A 128 -49.83 -35.12 -1.73
N ALA A 129 -50.89 -34.79 -2.47
CA ALA A 129 -52.26 -35.22 -2.17
C ALA A 129 -52.51 -36.72 -2.47
N GLU A 130 -51.67 -37.36 -3.30
CA GLU A 130 -51.82 -38.79 -3.65
C GLU A 130 -51.30 -39.73 -2.53
N TYR A 131 -50.37 -39.27 -1.67
CA TYR A 131 -49.64 -40.14 -0.73
C TYR A 131 -49.98 -39.94 0.75
N MET A 132 -51.00 -39.14 1.08
CA MET A 132 -51.35 -38.87 2.47
C MET A 132 -52.80 -39.27 2.78
N PRO A 133 -53.10 -40.57 2.98
CA PRO A 133 -54.32 -40.95 3.67
C PRO A 133 -54.23 -40.43 5.11
N LEU A 134 -55.19 -39.61 5.52
CA LEU A 134 -55.42 -39.38 6.95
C LEU A 134 -55.95 -40.68 7.53
N ASP A 135 -55.09 -41.43 8.23
CA ASP A 135 -55.50 -42.53 9.08
C ASP A 135 -56.43 -41.97 10.17
N ASN A 136 -57.73 -42.10 9.93
CA ASN A 136 -58.77 -41.77 10.88
C ASN A 136 -58.81 -42.85 11.96
N HIS A 137 -57.93 -42.77 12.96
CA HIS A 137 -58.06 -43.52 14.20
C HIS A 137 -58.40 -42.56 15.34
N PRO A 138 -59.68 -42.44 15.73
CA PRO A 138 -60.11 -41.56 16.80
C PRO A 138 -59.91 -42.31 18.12
N ASN A 139 -58.78 -42.16 18.81
CA ASN A 139 -58.67 -42.62 20.20
C ASN A 139 -57.39 -42.09 20.87
N THR A 140 -57.45 -40.89 21.47
CA THR A 140 -57.09 -40.68 22.89
C THR A 140 -57.33 -39.23 23.30
N GLN A 141 -58.49 -38.96 23.89
CA GLN A 141 -58.56 -38.04 25.03
C GLN A 141 -59.75 -38.45 25.93
N PRO A 142 -59.52 -38.98 27.14
CA PRO A 142 -60.59 -39.33 28.07
C PRO A 142 -61.07 -38.06 28.77
N CYS A 143 -62.35 -37.73 28.62
CA CYS A 143 -63.06 -36.80 29.51
C CYS A 143 -63.77 -37.60 30.62
N GLN A 144 -63.80 -37.01 31.80
CA GLN A 144 -64.13 -37.61 33.10
C GLN A 144 -65.49 -38.30 33.19
N LEU A 145 -65.55 -39.34 34.05
CA LEU A 145 -66.76 -39.90 34.63
C LEU A 145 -66.70 -39.65 36.16
N GLU A 146 -67.58 -38.79 36.67
CA GLU A 146 -67.95 -38.72 38.09
C GLU A 146 -69.40 -39.22 38.18
N LEU A 147 -69.57 -40.47 38.65
CA LEU A 147 -70.51 -40.90 39.70
C LEU A 147 -70.22 -42.37 40.07
#